data_AF-A0A1G7TL57-F1
#
_entry.id   AF-A0A1G7TL57-F1
#
_cell.length_a   1.000
_cell.length_b   1.000
_cell.length_c   1.000
_cell.angle_alpha   90.00
_cell.angle_beta   90.00
_cell.angle_gamma   90.00
#
_symmetry.space_group_name_H-M   'P 1'
#
loop_
_entity.id
_entity.type
_entity.pdbx_description
1 polymer ?
#
loop_
_entity_poly.entity_id
_entity_poly.type
_entity_poly.pdbx_seq_one_letter_code
_entity_poly.pdbx_strand_id
1 'polypeptide(L)'
;MAGADGAGQPTARTPHFDVVLRGYNQRQVNERVTRLEFDLKNASRARDAASAQVGELTKLLNAMRADLDKTKMQLHNLANSPLSASNVTERVRVMMSLAEEEIADIRKDALDKAAATRAEAEKWAADQRESHQRLLAETEARRKQLEHTYQQRNADLDKQFAGRRAELEAEFEAMRAKLAAEHESLTAEVREEGERVAAEFEKKSADLDARRTELDQKYKAYHDDLDKEYDGLKGKLTAEHQKVLADARAEAGKIVADAEAKRTEALGKLDSELAAKKAEAEKVLSELEAESLAKAEKTTADASAQATTLVSAAEEKAARTLREAEEKAQTTVAEADEKATTLVRDAEARTSALVREAEERSAAAVAEADRRAAAAAEKEAALRAAHDNLATQFHAAQAAVEAAMSVLKPLEDGTAEDDDPAPSGADAAANAAGSNGSGAGGEEKTEQLPKPRQN
;
A
#
# COMPACT_ATOMS: atom_id res chain seq x y z
N MET A 1 -51.20 -118.76 -154.21
CA MET A 1 -50.87 -120.03 -154.91
C MET A 1 -50.96 -121.17 -153.92
N ALA A 2 -51.06 -122.42 -154.41
CA ALA A 2 -51.26 -123.61 -153.58
C ALA A 2 -49.96 -124.38 -153.32
N GLY A 3 -50.02 -125.37 -152.41
CA GLY A 3 -48.91 -126.25 -152.03
C GLY A 3 -48.38 -125.95 -150.62
N ALA A 4 -48.21 -126.93 -149.73
CA ALA A 4 -48.60 -128.34 -149.82
C ALA A 4 -48.83 -128.95 -148.42
N ASP A 5 -49.52 -130.08 -148.35
CA ASP A 5 -49.77 -130.81 -147.10
C ASP A 5 -48.48 -131.34 -146.46
N GLY A 6 -48.20 -130.86 -145.25
CA GLY A 6 -47.15 -131.39 -144.37
C GLY A 6 -47.73 -132.36 -143.34
N ALA A 7 -48.27 -133.49 -143.80
CA ALA A 7 -48.85 -134.49 -142.90
C ALA A 7 -47.77 -135.06 -141.96
N GLY A 8 -47.90 -134.75 -140.68
CA GLY A 8 -46.90 -135.10 -139.68
C GLY A 8 -47.21 -134.45 -138.34
N GLN A 9 -48.00 -135.13 -137.53
CA GLN A 9 -47.85 -134.99 -136.08
C GLN A 9 -46.60 -135.78 -135.69
N PRO A 10 -45.46 -135.15 -135.34
CA PRO A 10 -44.75 -135.67 -134.21
C PRO A 10 -45.73 -135.56 -133.04
N THR A 11 -46.22 -136.70 -132.56
CA THR A 11 -46.59 -136.81 -131.15
C THR A 11 -45.30 -136.64 -130.37
N ALA A 12 -44.87 -135.38 -130.25
CA ALA A 12 -43.62 -134.96 -129.67
C ALA A 12 -43.68 -135.31 -128.18
N ARG A 13 -43.29 -136.56 -127.88
CA ARG A 13 -43.16 -137.12 -126.54
C ARG A 13 -42.47 -136.04 -125.71
N THR A 14 -43.20 -135.46 -124.76
CA THR A 14 -42.77 -134.27 -124.03
C THR A 14 -41.33 -134.52 -123.56
N PRO A 15 -40.34 -133.71 -123.98
CA PRO A 15 -38.94 -134.08 -123.82
C PRO A 15 -38.61 -134.26 -122.34
N HIS A 16 -38.56 -135.52 -121.91
CA HIS A 16 -38.35 -135.89 -120.52
C HIS A 16 -36.86 -135.88 -120.22
N PHE A 17 -36.48 -135.27 -119.10
CA PHE A 17 -35.13 -135.34 -118.57
C PHE A 17 -34.90 -136.70 -117.89
N ASP A 18 -33.75 -137.32 -118.14
CA ASP A 18 -33.39 -138.58 -117.50
C ASP A 18 -33.28 -138.44 -115.97
N VAL A 19 -33.85 -139.41 -115.24
CA VAL A 19 -33.94 -139.36 -113.78
C VAL A 19 -32.75 -140.11 -113.15
N VAL A 20 -31.91 -139.38 -112.42
CA VAL A 20 -30.76 -139.91 -111.70
C VAL A 20 -30.92 -139.79 -110.18
N LEU A 21 -30.28 -140.68 -109.42
CA LEU A 21 -30.45 -140.86 -107.96
C LEU A 21 -30.29 -139.57 -107.13
N ARG A 22 -29.58 -138.56 -107.64
CA ARG A 22 -29.41 -137.24 -107.01
C ARG A 22 -29.52 -136.09 -108.02
N GLY A 23 -30.62 -136.07 -108.78
CA GLY A 23 -30.93 -135.03 -109.78
C GLY A 23 -31.69 -133.81 -109.23
N TYR A 24 -32.04 -132.87 -110.13
CA TYR A 24 -32.90 -131.74 -109.83
C TYR A 24 -34.36 -132.18 -109.54
N ASN A 25 -35.08 -131.38 -108.76
CA ASN A 25 -36.48 -131.67 -108.43
C ASN A 25 -37.38 -131.52 -109.67
N GLN A 26 -37.92 -132.63 -110.17
CA GLN A 26 -38.72 -132.68 -111.39
C GLN A 26 -39.91 -131.71 -111.39
N ARG A 27 -40.54 -131.45 -110.23
CA ARG A 27 -41.63 -130.47 -110.12
C ARG A 27 -41.15 -129.05 -110.44
N GLN A 28 -40.00 -128.65 -109.90
CA GLN A 28 -39.40 -127.33 -110.15
C GLN A 28 -38.93 -127.18 -111.61
N VAL A 29 -38.39 -128.26 -112.19
CA VAL A 29 -37.99 -128.28 -113.60
C VAL A 29 -39.20 -128.13 -114.52
N ASN A 30 -40.27 -128.91 -114.30
CA ASN A 30 -41.51 -128.83 -115.08
C ASN A 30 -42.15 -127.43 -114.95
N GLU A 31 -42.26 -126.90 -113.73
CA GLU A 31 -42.77 -125.54 -113.47
C GLU A 31 -41.98 -124.46 -114.23
N ARG A 32 -40.64 -124.60 -114.28
CA ARG A 32 -39.78 -123.68 -115.04
C ARG A 32 -39.91 -123.86 -116.55
N VAL A 33 -40.08 -125.08 -117.06
CA VAL A 33 -40.29 -125.33 -118.50
C VAL A 33 -41.64 -124.79 -118.95
N THR A 34 -42.72 -125.07 -118.23
CA THR A 34 -44.05 -124.51 -118.55
C THR A 34 -44.05 -122.98 -118.52
N ARG A 35 -43.31 -122.37 -117.58
CA ARG A 35 -43.11 -120.91 -117.57
C ARG A 35 -42.32 -120.41 -118.79
N LEU A 36 -41.22 -121.07 -119.16
CA LEU A 36 -40.44 -120.71 -120.35
C LEU A 36 -41.25 -120.88 -121.65
N GLU A 37 -42.11 -121.90 -121.76
CA GLU A 37 -43.03 -122.05 -122.89
C GLU A 37 -44.06 -120.91 -122.95
N PHE A 38 -44.59 -120.48 -121.80
CA PHE A 38 -45.52 -119.35 -121.72
C PHE A 38 -44.82 -118.04 -122.12
N ASP A 39 -43.63 -117.78 -121.57
CA ASP A 39 -42.80 -116.62 -121.88
C ASP A 39 -42.42 -116.59 -123.38
N LEU A 40 -42.07 -117.74 -123.98
CA LEU A 40 -41.81 -117.89 -125.42
C LEU A 40 -43.06 -117.58 -126.27
N LYS A 41 -44.22 -118.16 -125.92
CA LYS A 41 -45.50 -117.93 -126.63
C LYS A 41 -45.91 -116.45 -126.56
N ASN A 42 -45.65 -115.77 -125.46
CA ASN A 42 -45.87 -114.33 -125.31
C ASN A 42 -44.86 -113.50 -126.11
N ALA A 43 -43.59 -113.88 -126.14
CA ALA A 43 -42.58 -113.22 -126.96
C ALA A 43 -42.87 -113.33 -128.47
N SER A 44 -43.35 -114.49 -128.94
CA SER A 44 -43.81 -114.64 -130.34
C SER A 44 -45.00 -113.73 -130.64
N ARG A 45 -46.02 -113.69 -129.77
CA ARG A 45 -47.17 -112.78 -129.92
C ARG A 45 -46.75 -111.30 -129.95
N ALA A 46 -45.80 -110.91 -129.11
CA ALA A 46 -45.27 -109.54 -129.08
C ALA A 46 -44.50 -109.20 -130.37
N ARG A 47 -43.66 -110.12 -130.89
CA ARG A 47 -42.97 -109.98 -132.18
C ARG A 47 -43.97 -109.79 -133.33
N ASP A 48 -45.02 -110.59 -133.35
CA ASP A 48 -46.01 -110.58 -134.44
C ASP A 48 -46.86 -109.30 -134.41
N ALA A 49 -47.23 -108.82 -133.21
CA ALA A 49 -47.86 -107.52 -133.02
C ALA A 49 -46.95 -106.35 -133.45
N ALA A 50 -45.66 -106.37 -133.07
CA ALA A 50 -44.70 -105.35 -133.52
C ALA A 50 -44.50 -105.38 -135.05
N SER A 51 -44.52 -106.56 -135.66
CA SER A 51 -44.43 -106.72 -137.13
C SER A 51 -45.67 -106.15 -137.84
N ALA A 52 -46.87 -106.29 -137.24
CA ALA A 52 -48.08 -105.64 -137.73
C ALA A 52 -47.99 -104.11 -137.66
N GLN A 53 -47.51 -103.56 -136.53
CA GLN A 53 -47.31 -102.11 -136.35
C GLN A 53 -46.30 -101.53 -137.37
N VAL A 54 -45.20 -102.22 -137.65
CA VAL A 54 -44.25 -101.84 -138.71
C VAL A 54 -44.94 -101.82 -140.09
N GLY A 55 -45.82 -102.79 -140.36
CA GLY A 55 -46.64 -102.83 -141.57
C GLY A 55 -47.62 -101.66 -141.69
N GLU A 56 -48.19 -101.18 -140.58
CA GLU A 56 -49.09 -100.02 -140.54
C GLU A 56 -48.34 -98.69 -140.71
N LEU A 57 -47.24 -98.50 -139.97
CA LEU A 57 -46.38 -97.33 -140.09
C LEU A 57 -45.82 -97.19 -141.52
N THR A 58 -45.48 -98.30 -142.17
CA THR A 58 -45.02 -98.32 -143.57
C THR A 58 -46.12 -97.84 -144.54
N LYS A 59 -47.40 -98.18 -144.30
CA LYS A 59 -48.52 -97.68 -145.11
C LYS A 59 -48.70 -96.18 -144.91
N LEU A 60 -48.72 -95.72 -143.65
CA LEU A 60 -48.93 -94.30 -143.32
C LEU A 60 -47.80 -93.43 -143.89
N LEU A 61 -46.54 -93.86 -143.76
CA LEU A 61 -45.38 -93.15 -144.31
C LEU A 61 -45.42 -93.06 -145.85
N ASN A 62 -45.92 -94.09 -146.54
CA ASN A 62 -46.10 -94.04 -147.99
C ASN A 62 -47.29 -93.16 -148.42
N ALA A 63 -48.37 -93.10 -147.63
CA ALA A 63 -49.48 -92.16 -147.86
C ALA A 63 -49.01 -90.70 -147.70
N MET A 64 -48.33 -90.38 -146.59
CA MET A 64 -47.78 -89.04 -146.34
C MET A 64 -46.79 -88.58 -147.43
N ARG A 65 -46.02 -89.50 -148.02
CA ARG A 65 -45.17 -89.22 -149.19
C ARG A 65 -46.00 -88.85 -150.43
N ALA A 66 -47.05 -89.62 -150.73
CA ALA A 66 -47.91 -89.35 -151.88
C ALA A 66 -48.64 -87.99 -151.77
N ASP A 67 -49.15 -87.64 -150.58
CA ASP A 67 -49.78 -86.33 -150.36
C ASP A 67 -48.76 -85.17 -150.38
N LEU A 68 -47.52 -85.40 -149.92
CA LEU A 68 -46.43 -84.43 -150.01
C LEU A 68 -45.99 -84.17 -151.46
N ASP A 69 -45.91 -85.20 -152.31
CA ASP A 69 -45.59 -85.01 -153.73
C ASP A 69 -46.76 -84.43 -154.53
N LYS A 70 -48.01 -84.78 -154.19
CA LYS A 70 -49.22 -84.13 -154.70
C LYS A 70 -49.28 -82.64 -154.38
N THR A 71 -49.02 -82.25 -153.13
CA THR A 71 -49.00 -80.83 -152.73
C THR A 71 -47.84 -80.06 -153.37
N LYS A 72 -46.65 -80.67 -153.53
CA LYS A 72 -45.58 -80.10 -154.38
C LYS A 72 -46.04 -79.85 -155.82
N MET A 73 -46.72 -80.80 -156.46
CA MET A 73 -47.23 -80.62 -157.83
C MET A 73 -48.26 -79.49 -157.91
N GLN A 74 -49.16 -79.39 -156.93
CA GLN A 74 -50.12 -78.28 -156.84
C GLN A 74 -49.41 -76.92 -156.70
N LEU A 75 -48.42 -76.81 -155.80
CA LEU A 75 -47.61 -75.59 -155.61
C LEU A 75 -46.80 -75.24 -156.88
N HIS A 76 -46.14 -76.21 -157.49
CA HIS A 76 -45.38 -76.02 -158.73
C HIS A 76 -46.27 -75.52 -159.87
N ASN A 77 -47.47 -76.09 -160.02
CA ASN A 77 -48.43 -75.67 -161.04
C ASN A 77 -48.97 -74.26 -160.74
N LEU A 78 -49.27 -73.93 -159.47
CA LEU A 78 -49.68 -72.59 -159.06
C LEU A 78 -48.59 -71.55 -159.28
N ALA A 79 -47.32 -71.89 -159.07
CA ALA A 79 -46.18 -70.99 -159.31
C ALA A 79 -45.90 -70.78 -160.82
N ASN A 80 -45.74 -71.87 -161.57
CA ASN A 80 -45.14 -71.84 -162.91
C ASN A 80 -46.16 -71.79 -164.07
N SER A 81 -47.46 -71.91 -163.82
CA SER A 81 -48.47 -71.76 -164.89
C SER A 81 -48.61 -70.30 -165.36
N PRO A 82 -48.92 -70.08 -166.65
CA PRO A 82 -49.32 -68.76 -167.15
C PRO A 82 -50.66 -68.28 -166.53
N LEU A 83 -50.94 -66.99 -166.71
CA LEU A 83 -52.06 -66.27 -166.09
C LEU A 83 -53.42 -66.63 -166.74
N SER A 84 -53.91 -67.83 -166.47
CA SER A 84 -55.33 -68.16 -166.63
C SER A 84 -56.16 -67.53 -165.50
N ALA A 85 -57.40 -67.13 -165.78
CA ALA A 85 -58.27 -66.47 -164.80
C ALA A 85 -58.42 -67.29 -163.49
N SER A 86 -58.57 -68.62 -163.59
CA SER A 86 -58.63 -69.50 -162.42
C SER A 86 -57.35 -69.49 -161.57
N ASN A 87 -56.18 -69.39 -162.23
CA ASN A 87 -54.89 -69.32 -161.53
C ASN A 87 -54.71 -67.96 -160.83
N VAL A 88 -55.26 -66.88 -161.41
CA VAL A 88 -55.24 -65.55 -160.79
C VAL A 88 -56.12 -65.52 -159.54
N THR A 89 -57.35 -66.05 -159.62
CA THR A 89 -58.24 -66.14 -158.44
C THR A 89 -57.60 -66.93 -157.29
N GLU A 90 -56.96 -68.06 -157.58
CA GLU A 90 -56.34 -68.88 -156.53
C GLU A 90 -55.05 -68.24 -155.98
N ARG A 91 -54.22 -67.59 -156.81
CA ARG A 91 -53.09 -66.78 -156.32
C ARG A 91 -53.53 -65.61 -155.46
N VAL A 92 -54.63 -64.93 -155.80
CA VAL A 92 -55.21 -63.84 -155.00
C VAL A 92 -55.77 -64.38 -153.67
N ARG A 93 -56.43 -65.55 -153.66
CA ARG A 93 -56.83 -66.23 -152.42
C ARG A 93 -55.63 -66.53 -151.52
N VAL A 94 -54.55 -67.09 -152.07
CA VAL A 94 -53.32 -67.38 -151.31
C VAL A 94 -52.67 -66.10 -150.79
N MET A 95 -52.59 -65.04 -151.61
CA MET A 95 -52.03 -63.74 -151.18
C MET A 95 -52.89 -63.07 -150.11
N MET A 96 -54.22 -63.18 -150.19
CA MET A 96 -55.14 -62.66 -149.17
C MET A 96 -55.04 -63.47 -147.88
N SER A 97 -54.93 -64.80 -147.96
CA SER A 97 -54.68 -65.66 -146.79
C SER A 97 -53.34 -65.34 -146.12
N LEU A 98 -52.29 -65.06 -146.89
CA LEU A 98 -50.98 -64.66 -146.37
C LEU A 98 -51.03 -63.25 -145.75
N ALA A 99 -51.80 -62.32 -146.30
CA ALA A 99 -52.01 -61.00 -145.70
C ALA A 99 -52.88 -61.08 -144.43
N GLU A 100 -53.83 -62.01 -144.35
CA GLU A 100 -54.58 -62.29 -143.12
C GLU A 100 -53.69 -62.92 -142.03
N GLU A 101 -52.74 -63.80 -142.41
CA GLU A 101 -51.70 -64.35 -141.55
C GLU A 101 -50.72 -63.27 -141.07
N GLU A 102 -50.21 -62.41 -141.96
CA GLU A 102 -49.35 -61.27 -141.61
C GLU A 102 -50.06 -60.25 -140.70
N ILE A 103 -51.35 -59.97 -140.93
CA ILE A 103 -52.18 -59.14 -140.04
C ILE A 103 -52.41 -59.83 -138.69
N ALA A 104 -52.55 -61.16 -138.65
CA ALA A 104 -52.67 -61.91 -137.39
C ALA A 104 -51.36 -61.86 -136.60
N ASP A 105 -50.21 -62.04 -137.25
CA ASP A 105 -48.90 -61.92 -136.62
C ASP A 105 -48.62 -60.49 -136.15
N ILE A 106 -48.87 -59.45 -136.95
CA ILE A 106 -48.73 -58.04 -136.52
C ILE A 106 -49.62 -57.73 -135.31
N ARG A 107 -50.85 -58.26 -135.26
CA ARG A 107 -51.76 -58.10 -134.10
C ARG A 107 -51.23 -58.84 -132.87
N LYS A 108 -50.72 -60.06 -133.05
CA LYS A 108 -50.10 -60.85 -131.98
C LYS A 108 -48.86 -60.14 -131.44
N ASP A 109 -47.95 -59.69 -132.31
CA ASP A 109 -46.77 -58.90 -131.95
C ASP A 109 -47.13 -57.64 -131.16
N ALA A 110 -48.21 -56.95 -131.54
CA ALA A 110 -48.70 -55.76 -130.83
C ALA A 110 -49.31 -56.11 -129.46
N LEU A 111 -50.03 -57.23 -129.35
CA LEU A 111 -50.57 -57.74 -128.08
C LEU A 111 -49.46 -58.23 -127.14
N ASP A 112 -48.48 -58.97 -127.65
CA ASP A 112 -47.34 -59.49 -126.90
C ASP A 112 -46.45 -58.34 -126.39
N LYS A 113 -46.21 -57.30 -127.21
CA LYS A 113 -45.53 -56.06 -126.78
C LYS A 113 -46.33 -55.31 -125.72
N ALA A 114 -47.65 -55.15 -125.90
CA ALA A 114 -48.51 -54.51 -124.91
C ALA A 114 -48.60 -55.30 -123.60
N ALA A 115 -48.55 -56.64 -123.65
CA ALA A 115 -48.47 -57.50 -122.49
C ALA A 115 -47.11 -57.38 -121.78
N ALA A 116 -46.01 -57.36 -122.52
CA ALA A 116 -44.67 -57.16 -121.96
C ALA A 116 -44.53 -55.81 -121.24
N THR A 117 -44.97 -54.70 -121.86
CA THR A 117 -44.95 -53.38 -121.21
C THR A 117 -45.85 -53.32 -119.98
N ARG A 118 -47.01 -54.00 -119.97
CA ARG A 118 -47.85 -54.12 -118.76
C ARG A 118 -47.16 -54.94 -117.67
N ALA A 119 -46.58 -56.09 -117.99
CA ALA A 119 -45.88 -56.93 -117.04
C ALA A 119 -44.66 -56.22 -116.42
N GLU A 120 -43.92 -55.43 -117.21
CA GLU A 120 -42.82 -54.59 -116.70
C GLU A 120 -43.33 -53.46 -115.78
N ALA A 121 -44.41 -52.78 -116.16
CA ALA A 121 -45.02 -51.74 -115.33
C ALA A 121 -45.65 -52.29 -114.03
N GLU A 122 -46.28 -53.47 -114.09
CA GLU A 122 -46.84 -54.18 -112.93
C GLU A 122 -45.72 -54.67 -112.00
N LYS A 123 -44.62 -55.21 -112.55
CA LYS A 123 -43.43 -55.56 -111.77
C LYS A 123 -42.84 -54.32 -111.10
N TRP A 124 -42.59 -53.23 -111.84
CA TRP A 124 -42.05 -52.01 -111.25
C TRP A 124 -42.97 -51.45 -110.15
N ALA A 125 -44.29 -51.49 -110.35
CA ALA A 125 -45.26 -51.10 -109.33
C ALA A 125 -45.27 -52.04 -108.11
N ALA A 126 -44.94 -53.33 -108.27
CA ALA A 126 -44.74 -54.26 -107.15
C ALA A 126 -43.43 -53.97 -106.41
N ASP A 127 -42.31 -53.86 -107.13
CA ASP A 127 -40.97 -53.56 -106.60
C ASP A 127 -40.98 -52.24 -105.80
N GLN A 128 -41.67 -51.20 -106.29
CA GLN A 128 -41.85 -49.92 -105.56
C GLN A 128 -42.71 -50.09 -104.29
N ARG A 129 -43.80 -50.88 -104.34
CA ARG A 129 -44.64 -51.13 -103.16
C ARG A 129 -43.87 -51.89 -102.08
N GLU A 130 -43.10 -52.92 -102.45
CA GLU A 130 -42.26 -53.66 -101.51
C GLU A 130 -41.19 -52.75 -100.90
N SER A 131 -40.51 -51.95 -101.72
CA SER A 131 -39.51 -50.96 -101.27
C SER A 131 -40.11 -49.96 -100.27
N HIS A 132 -41.28 -49.39 -100.57
CA HIS A 132 -41.99 -48.50 -99.65
C HIS A 132 -42.45 -49.20 -98.37
N GLN A 133 -43.01 -50.42 -98.44
CA GLN A 133 -43.42 -51.19 -97.27
C GLN A 133 -42.22 -51.53 -96.37
N ARG A 134 -41.08 -51.89 -96.97
CA ARG A 134 -39.82 -52.15 -96.27
C ARG A 134 -39.28 -50.90 -95.57
N LEU A 135 -39.31 -49.74 -96.24
CA LEU A 135 -38.90 -48.46 -95.64
C LEU A 135 -39.83 -48.05 -94.48
N LEU A 136 -41.13 -48.26 -94.61
CA LEU A 136 -42.09 -48.02 -93.53
C LEU A 136 -41.85 -48.97 -92.34
N ALA A 137 -41.61 -50.26 -92.59
CA ALA A 137 -41.28 -51.23 -91.54
C ALA A 137 -39.95 -50.90 -90.84
N GLU A 138 -38.91 -50.51 -91.58
CA GLU A 138 -37.61 -50.11 -91.02
C GLU A 138 -37.72 -48.83 -90.18
N THR A 139 -38.43 -47.81 -90.68
CA THR A 139 -38.64 -46.56 -89.93
C THR A 139 -39.50 -46.76 -88.70
N GLU A 140 -40.53 -47.62 -88.74
CA GLU A 140 -41.33 -47.97 -87.55
C GLU A 140 -40.52 -48.79 -86.54
N ALA A 141 -39.72 -49.76 -86.98
CA ALA A 141 -38.83 -50.53 -86.12
C ALA A 141 -37.77 -49.63 -85.44
N ARG A 142 -37.17 -48.71 -86.20
CA ARG A 142 -36.23 -47.71 -85.68
C ARG A 142 -36.90 -46.74 -84.70
N ARG A 143 -38.16 -46.34 -84.95
CA ARG A 143 -38.96 -45.52 -84.03
C ARG A 143 -39.20 -46.26 -82.71
N LYS A 144 -39.64 -47.53 -82.77
CA LYS A 144 -39.86 -48.39 -81.59
C LYS A 144 -38.58 -48.61 -80.79
N GLN A 145 -37.45 -48.85 -81.46
CA GLN A 145 -36.14 -49.02 -80.81
C GLN A 145 -35.65 -47.74 -80.12
N LEU A 146 -35.85 -46.57 -80.74
CA LEU A 146 -35.50 -45.28 -80.14
C LEU A 146 -36.41 -44.94 -78.96
N GLU A 147 -37.72 -45.21 -79.07
CA GLU A 147 -38.69 -45.06 -77.99
C GLU A 147 -38.33 -45.96 -76.79
N HIS A 148 -38.00 -47.23 -77.03
CA HIS A 148 -37.57 -48.17 -76.00
C HIS A 148 -36.27 -47.75 -75.31
N THR A 149 -35.23 -47.37 -76.07
CA THR A 149 -33.96 -46.92 -75.47
C THR A 149 -34.09 -45.58 -74.74
N TYR A 150 -35.00 -44.70 -75.17
CA TYR A 150 -35.36 -43.49 -74.42
C TYR A 150 -36.09 -43.81 -73.10
N GLN A 151 -37.09 -44.70 -73.13
CA GLN A 151 -37.80 -45.16 -71.94
C GLN A 151 -36.86 -45.85 -70.93
N GLN A 152 -35.96 -46.74 -71.40
CA GLN A 152 -34.93 -47.36 -70.56
C GLN A 152 -34.00 -46.30 -69.95
N ARG A 153 -33.47 -45.39 -70.75
CA ARG A 153 -32.56 -44.34 -70.27
C ARG A 153 -33.22 -43.43 -69.23
N ASN A 154 -34.49 -43.05 -69.42
CA ASN A 154 -35.22 -42.28 -68.44
C ASN A 154 -35.42 -43.11 -67.16
N ALA A 155 -35.91 -44.34 -67.24
CA ALA A 155 -36.11 -45.20 -66.07
C ALA A 155 -34.80 -45.48 -65.29
N ASP A 156 -33.66 -45.56 -65.97
CA ASP A 156 -32.35 -45.73 -65.33
C ASP A 156 -31.79 -44.41 -64.74
N LEU A 157 -32.11 -43.25 -65.33
CA LEU A 157 -31.86 -41.94 -64.73
C LEU A 157 -32.74 -41.71 -63.50
N ASP A 158 -34.03 -42.04 -63.57
CA ASP A 158 -34.97 -41.92 -62.45
C ASP A 158 -34.53 -42.79 -61.27
N LYS A 159 -34.05 -44.01 -61.51
CA LYS A 159 -33.40 -44.86 -60.50
C LYS A 159 -32.14 -44.20 -59.91
N GLN A 160 -31.28 -43.61 -60.74
CA GLN A 160 -30.06 -42.93 -60.27
C GLN A 160 -30.39 -41.69 -59.42
N PHE A 161 -31.36 -40.88 -59.82
CA PHE A 161 -31.80 -39.73 -59.04
C PHE A 161 -32.52 -40.14 -57.75
N ALA A 162 -33.37 -41.17 -57.77
CA ALA A 162 -34.01 -41.71 -56.58
C ALA A 162 -32.98 -42.32 -55.60
N GLY A 163 -32.02 -43.10 -56.11
CA GLY A 163 -30.92 -43.66 -55.35
C GLY A 163 -30.05 -42.58 -54.72
N ARG A 164 -29.53 -41.63 -55.52
CA ARG A 164 -28.68 -40.55 -54.99
C ARG A 164 -29.42 -39.61 -54.04
N ARG A 165 -30.73 -39.43 -54.21
CA ARG A 165 -31.57 -38.72 -53.23
C ARG A 165 -31.70 -39.49 -51.91
N ALA A 166 -31.91 -40.81 -51.95
CA ALA A 166 -31.98 -41.64 -50.76
C ALA A 166 -30.62 -41.72 -50.03
N GLU A 167 -29.52 -41.78 -50.77
CA GLU A 167 -28.15 -41.66 -50.23
C GLU A 167 -27.97 -40.31 -49.51
N LEU A 168 -28.29 -39.19 -50.16
CA LEU A 168 -28.18 -37.85 -49.53
C LEU A 168 -29.06 -37.72 -48.28
N GLU A 169 -30.31 -38.19 -48.31
CA GLU A 169 -31.20 -38.14 -47.14
C GLU A 169 -30.63 -38.97 -45.97
N ALA A 170 -30.07 -40.15 -46.26
CA ALA A 170 -29.41 -40.98 -45.25
C ALA A 170 -28.10 -40.37 -44.74
N GLU A 171 -27.29 -39.75 -45.60
CA GLU A 171 -26.09 -38.98 -45.23
C GLU A 171 -26.48 -37.81 -44.31
N PHE A 172 -27.55 -37.06 -44.63
CA PHE A 172 -28.03 -35.93 -43.81
C PHE A 172 -28.62 -36.36 -42.47
N GLU A 173 -29.46 -37.41 -42.42
CA GLU A 173 -30.01 -37.91 -41.16
C GLU A 173 -28.94 -38.55 -40.27
N ALA A 174 -27.96 -39.25 -40.84
CA ALA A 174 -26.79 -39.74 -40.09
C ALA A 174 -25.98 -38.59 -39.48
N MET A 175 -25.76 -37.50 -40.24
CA MET A 175 -25.08 -36.30 -39.74
C MET A 175 -25.90 -35.55 -38.68
N ARG A 176 -27.24 -35.50 -38.80
CA ARG A 176 -28.14 -34.94 -37.78
C ARG A 176 -28.12 -35.76 -36.49
N ALA A 177 -28.26 -37.09 -36.59
CA ALA A 177 -28.21 -37.99 -35.46
C ALA A 177 -26.86 -37.92 -34.73
N LYS A 178 -25.76 -37.87 -35.49
CA LYS A 178 -24.42 -37.67 -34.93
C LYS A 178 -24.31 -36.33 -34.19
N LEU A 179 -24.69 -35.22 -34.82
CA LEU A 179 -24.61 -33.88 -34.20
C LEU A 179 -25.51 -33.76 -32.96
N ALA A 180 -26.68 -34.42 -32.96
CA ALA A 180 -27.56 -34.48 -31.80
C ALA A 180 -26.91 -35.25 -30.64
N ALA A 181 -26.28 -36.40 -30.90
CA ALA A 181 -25.57 -37.17 -29.88
C ALA A 181 -24.31 -36.45 -29.35
N GLU A 182 -23.54 -35.78 -30.22
CA GLU A 182 -22.40 -34.94 -29.82
C GLU A 182 -22.86 -33.75 -28.95
N HIS A 183 -23.98 -33.11 -29.29
CA HIS A 183 -24.58 -32.05 -28.48
C HIS A 183 -25.11 -32.58 -27.13
N GLU A 184 -25.82 -33.71 -27.12
CA GLU A 184 -26.33 -34.33 -25.89
C GLU A 184 -25.17 -34.68 -24.94
N SER A 185 -24.13 -35.33 -25.46
CA SER A 185 -22.90 -35.64 -24.71
C SER A 185 -22.25 -34.38 -24.13
N LEU A 186 -22.09 -33.32 -24.93
CA LEU A 186 -21.49 -32.06 -24.47
C LEU A 186 -22.36 -31.37 -23.41
N THR A 187 -23.70 -31.42 -23.54
CA THR A 187 -24.59 -30.87 -22.49
C THR A 187 -24.59 -31.69 -21.20
N ALA A 188 -24.34 -33.01 -21.28
CA ALA A 188 -24.15 -33.85 -20.11
C ALA A 188 -22.80 -33.57 -19.42
N GLU A 189 -21.72 -33.46 -20.20
CA GLU A 189 -20.37 -33.12 -19.70
C GLU A 189 -20.35 -31.74 -19.02
N VAL A 190 -20.88 -30.70 -19.69
CA VAL A 190 -20.98 -29.34 -19.12
C VAL A 190 -21.89 -29.30 -17.89
N ARG A 191 -22.90 -30.18 -17.80
CA ARG A 191 -23.72 -30.32 -16.59
C ARG A 191 -22.93 -30.96 -15.45
N GLU A 192 -22.24 -32.07 -15.70
CA GLU A 192 -21.43 -32.77 -14.68
C GLU A 192 -20.29 -31.87 -14.17
N GLU A 193 -19.62 -31.13 -15.07
CA GLU A 193 -18.66 -30.09 -14.70
C GLU A 193 -19.29 -28.98 -13.84
N GLY A 194 -20.49 -28.52 -14.20
CA GLY A 194 -21.24 -27.52 -13.43
C GLY A 194 -21.61 -28.00 -12.03
N GLU A 195 -22.08 -29.25 -11.90
CA GLU A 195 -22.40 -29.88 -10.61
C GLU A 195 -21.13 -30.11 -9.76
N ARG A 196 -20.02 -30.54 -10.38
CA ARG A 196 -18.70 -30.67 -9.72
C ARG A 196 -18.20 -29.31 -9.20
N VAL A 197 -18.24 -28.27 -10.02
CA VAL A 197 -17.79 -26.92 -9.64
C VAL A 197 -18.68 -26.33 -8.55
N ALA A 198 -19.99 -26.56 -8.59
CA ALA A 198 -20.92 -26.17 -7.52
C ALA A 198 -20.58 -26.87 -6.20
N ALA A 199 -20.41 -28.20 -6.21
CA ALA A 199 -20.05 -28.97 -5.01
C ALA A 199 -18.67 -28.59 -4.46
N GLU A 200 -17.68 -28.31 -5.33
CA GLU A 200 -16.38 -27.78 -4.92
C GLU A 200 -16.48 -26.39 -4.29
N PHE A 201 -17.34 -25.52 -4.82
CA PHE A 201 -17.57 -24.18 -4.26
C PHE A 201 -18.28 -24.24 -2.91
N GLU A 202 -19.36 -25.02 -2.81
CA GLU A 202 -20.13 -25.21 -1.58
C GLU A 202 -19.25 -25.79 -0.46
N LYS A 203 -18.43 -26.80 -0.78
CA LYS A 203 -17.42 -27.32 0.15
C LYS A 203 -16.41 -26.24 0.56
N LYS A 204 -15.85 -25.47 -0.38
CA LYS A 204 -14.88 -24.39 -0.06
C LYS A 204 -15.52 -23.30 0.81
N SER A 205 -16.82 -23.01 0.64
CA SER A 205 -17.56 -22.10 1.54
C SER A 205 -17.68 -22.70 2.94
N ALA A 206 -18.12 -23.95 3.06
CA ALA A 206 -18.24 -24.63 4.36
C ALA A 206 -16.89 -24.75 5.10
N ASP A 207 -15.80 -25.05 4.38
CA ASP A 207 -14.44 -25.08 4.93
C ASP A 207 -14.00 -23.68 5.42
N LEU A 208 -14.40 -22.60 4.73
CA LEU A 208 -14.13 -21.22 5.14
C LEU A 208 -14.98 -20.76 6.32
N ASP A 209 -16.27 -21.10 6.37
CA ASP A 209 -17.17 -20.77 7.49
C ASP A 209 -16.81 -21.54 8.76
N ALA A 210 -16.39 -22.81 8.62
CA ALA A 210 -15.81 -23.58 9.71
C ALA A 210 -14.52 -22.92 10.24
N ARG A 211 -13.61 -22.51 9.35
CA ARG A 211 -12.37 -21.83 9.74
C ARG A 211 -12.60 -20.44 10.33
N ARG A 212 -13.62 -19.71 9.86
CA ARG A 212 -14.06 -18.44 10.45
C ARG A 212 -14.57 -18.65 11.87
N THR A 213 -15.48 -19.60 12.08
CA THR A 213 -16.03 -19.87 13.42
C THR A 213 -14.98 -20.40 14.39
N GLU A 214 -13.99 -21.18 13.90
CA GLU A 214 -12.80 -21.55 14.67
C GLU A 214 -11.95 -20.33 15.08
N LEU A 215 -11.74 -19.38 14.16
CA LEU A 215 -11.01 -18.13 14.44
C LEU A 215 -11.76 -17.21 15.40
N ASP A 216 -13.08 -17.04 15.23
CA ASP A 216 -13.94 -16.26 16.12
C ASP A 216 -13.93 -16.84 17.55
N GLN A 217 -13.96 -18.18 17.69
CA GLN A 217 -13.80 -18.87 18.97
C GLN A 217 -12.40 -18.65 19.58
N LYS A 218 -11.33 -18.78 18.79
CA LYS A 218 -9.95 -18.56 19.25
C LYS A 218 -9.71 -17.10 19.68
N TYR A 219 -10.25 -16.14 18.93
CA TYR A 219 -10.15 -14.72 19.26
C TYR A 219 -10.90 -14.40 20.55
N LYS A 220 -12.12 -14.96 20.72
CA LYS A 220 -12.85 -14.82 21.98
C LYS A 220 -12.08 -15.45 23.14
N ALA A 221 -11.61 -16.69 23.02
CA ALA A 221 -10.88 -17.36 24.10
C ALA A 221 -9.62 -16.58 24.52
N TYR A 222 -8.86 -16.07 23.55
CA TYR A 222 -7.71 -15.19 23.80
C TYR A 222 -8.10 -13.89 24.52
N HIS A 223 -9.23 -13.28 24.18
CA HIS A 223 -9.72 -12.08 24.86
C HIS A 223 -10.23 -12.38 26.27
N ASP A 224 -11.03 -13.44 26.44
CA ASP A 224 -11.50 -13.95 27.74
C ASP A 224 -10.32 -14.29 28.68
N ASP A 225 -9.20 -14.81 28.15
CA ASP A 225 -7.98 -15.09 28.92
C ASP A 225 -7.15 -13.84 29.21
N LEU A 226 -7.01 -12.91 28.25
CA LEU A 226 -6.33 -11.63 28.45
C LEU A 226 -7.03 -10.77 29.52
N ASP A 227 -8.35 -10.79 29.58
CA ASP A 227 -9.14 -10.10 30.61
C ASP A 227 -8.90 -10.72 32.00
N LYS A 228 -8.78 -12.05 32.10
CA LYS A 228 -8.39 -12.74 33.35
C LYS A 228 -6.97 -12.38 33.79
N GLU A 229 -6.02 -12.27 32.86
CA GLU A 229 -4.66 -11.82 33.17
C GLU A 229 -4.65 -10.36 33.62
N TYR A 230 -5.41 -9.49 32.95
CA TYR A 230 -5.53 -8.08 33.30
C TYR A 230 -6.15 -7.87 34.68
N ASP A 231 -7.31 -8.46 34.97
CA ASP A 231 -7.94 -8.36 36.29
C ASP A 231 -7.12 -9.07 37.38
N GLY A 232 -6.42 -10.16 37.04
CA GLY A 232 -5.47 -10.82 37.94
C GLY A 232 -4.25 -9.93 38.28
N LEU A 233 -3.70 -9.22 37.31
CA LEU A 233 -2.60 -8.27 37.50
C LEU A 233 -3.06 -7.03 38.28
N LYS A 234 -4.22 -6.48 37.93
CA LYS A 234 -4.88 -5.36 38.62
C LYS A 234 -5.23 -5.72 40.07
N GLY A 235 -5.69 -6.94 40.32
CA GLY A 235 -5.90 -7.49 41.67
C GLY A 235 -4.62 -7.57 42.48
N LYS A 236 -3.54 -8.14 41.91
CA LYS A 236 -2.20 -8.16 42.53
C LYS A 236 -1.69 -6.75 42.85
N LEU A 237 -1.72 -5.84 41.88
CA LEU A 237 -1.29 -4.45 42.03
C LEU A 237 -2.09 -3.72 43.12
N THR A 238 -3.41 -3.96 43.18
CA THR A 238 -4.28 -3.39 44.23
C THR A 238 -3.91 -3.94 45.60
N ALA A 239 -3.66 -5.25 45.72
CA ALA A 239 -3.24 -5.88 46.98
C ALA A 239 -1.85 -5.41 47.44
N GLU A 240 -0.89 -5.29 46.53
CA GLU A 240 0.44 -4.75 46.84
C GLU A 240 0.36 -3.27 47.23
N HIS A 241 -0.43 -2.45 46.53
CA HIS A 241 -0.65 -1.06 46.90
C HIS A 241 -1.34 -0.91 48.26
N GLN A 242 -2.36 -1.72 48.54
CA GLN A 242 -3.01 -1.77 49.86
C GLN A 242 -2.02 -2.20 50.96
N LYS A 243 -1.15 -3.18 50.68
CA LYS A 243 -0.09 -3.61 51.61
C LYS A 243 0.90 -2.48 51.86
N VAL A 244 1.44 -1.83 50.82
CA VAL A 244 2.37 -0.69 50.96
C VAL A 244 1.72 0.46 51.73
N LEU A 245 0.43 0.75 51.51
CA LEU A 245 -0.31 1.74 52.31
C LEU A 245 -0.51 1.30 53.77
N ALA A 246 -0.72 0.00 54.04
CA ALA A 246 -0.85 -0.53 55.40
C ALA A 246 0.50 -0.50 56.14
N ASP A 247 1.57 -0.95 55.50
CA ASP A 247 2.95 -0.92 56.02
C ASP A 247 3.40 0.53 56.27
N ALA A 248 3.14 1.45 55.34
CA ALA A 248 3.44 2.88 55.51
C ALA A 248 2.59 3.56 56.61
N ARG A 249 1.32 3.16 56.80
CA ARG A 249 0.49 3.63 57.92
C ARG A 249 0.99 3.08 59.26
N ALA A 250 1.43 1.82 59.30
CA ALA A 250 2.02 1.23 60.49
C ALA A 250 3.34 1.93 60.86
N GLU A 251 4.20 2.21 59.87
CA GLU A 251 5.46 2.94 60.09
C GLU A 251 5.22 4.39 60.51
N ALA A 252 4.29 5.10 59.88
CA ALA A 252 3.86 6.43 60.33
C ALA A 252 3.30 6.39 61.76
N GLY A 253 2.55 5.35 62.12
CA GLY A 253 2.06 5.12 63.48
C GLY A 253 3.19 4.93 64.50
N LYS A 254 4.23 4.16 64.15
CA LYS A 254 5.46 4.04 64.97
C LYS A 254 6.14 5.40 65.12
N ILE A 255 6.36 6.12 64.02
CA ILE A 255 7.05 7.43 64.02
C ILE A 255 6.29 8.44 64.91
N VAL A 256 4.95 8.45 64.86
CA VAL A 256 4.12 9.27 65.75
C VAL A 256 4.26 8.81 67.21
N ALA A 257 4.14 7.52 67.51
CA ALA A 257 4.30 7.01 68.87
C ALA A 257 5.69 7.29 69.47
N ASP A 258 6.76 7.11 68.67
CA ASP A 258 8.14 7.45 69.01
C ASP A 258 8.32 8.95 69.27
N ALA A 259 7.67 9.80 68.45
CA ALA A 259 7.72 11.26 68.60
C ALA A 259 6.92 11.74 69.82
N GLU A 260 5.78 11.13 70.11
CA GLU A 260 4.98 11.39 71.32
C GLU A 260 5.70 10.90 72.59
N ALA A 261 6.35 9.73 72.55
CA ALA A 261 7.20 9.24 73.63
C ALA A 261 8.39 10.20 73.90
N LYS A 262 9.12 10.59 72.85
CA LYS A 262 10.23 11.58 72.96
C LYS A 262 9.72 12.95 73.44
N ARG A 263 8.52 13.37 73.02
CA ARG A 263 7.89 14.62 73.48
C ARG A 263 7.49 14.55 74.95
N THR A 264 6.92 13.44 75.43
CA THR A 264 6.58 13.27 76.85
C THR A 264 7.82 13.14 77.73
N GLU A 265 8.87 12.48 77.25
CA GLU A 265 10.18 12.45 77.92
C GLU A 265 10.80 13.86 77.99
N ALA A 266 10.78 14.62 76.90
CA ALA A 266 11.30 15.99 76.85
C ALA A 266 10.49 16.97 77.73
N LEU A 267 9.17 16.82 77.77
CA LEU A 267 8.31 17.60 78.69
C LEU A 267 8.58 17.24 80.15
N GLY A 268 8.69 15.96 80.49
CA GLY A 268 9.04 15.53 81.86
C GLY A 268 10.42 16.02 82.31
N LYS A 269 11.40 16.06 81.39
CA LYS A 269 12.70 16.70 81.62
C LYS A 269 12.55 18.20 81.85
N LEU A 270 11.86 18.91 80.97
CA LEU A 270 11.62 20.35 81.08
C LEU A 270 10.88 20.71 82.39
N ASP A 271 9.88 19.94 82.79
CA ASP A 271 9.17 20.14 84.06
C ASP A 271 10.10 19.90 85.26
N SER A 272 11.01 18.93 85.20
CA SER A 272 12.02 18.70 86.25
C SER A 272 13.08 19.82 86.30
N GLU A 273 13.49 20.36 85.14
CA GLU A 273 14.41 21.49 85.04
C GLU A 273 13.75 22.79 85.52
N LEU A 274 12.47 23.01 85.20
CA LEU A 274 11.68 24.13 85.70
C LEU A 274 11.41 24.03 87.21
N ALA A 275 11.20 22.82 87.74
CA ALA A 275 11.10 22.60 89.19
C ALA A 275 12.44 22.90 89.88
N ALA A 276 13.55 22.42 89.34
CA ALA A 276 14.90 22.73 89.85
C ALA A 276 15.20 24.23 89.80
N LYS A 277 14.90 24.91 88.68
CA LYS A 277 15.11 26.36 88.53
C LYS A 277 14.17 27.20 89.42
N LYS A 278 12.97 26.71 89.73
CA LYS A 278 12.10 27.34 90.74
C LYS A 278 12.70 27.21 92.15
N ALA A 279 13.16 26.02 92.54
CA ALA A 279 13.81 25.82 93.84
C ALA A 279 15.12 26.62 93.98
N GLU A 280 15.89 26.76 92.90
CA GLU A 280 17.09 27.60 92.83
C GLU A 280 16.72 29.10 92.96
N ALA A 281 15.68 29.57 92.29
CA ALA A 281 15.19 30.94 92.41
C ALA A 281 14.60 31.24 93.80
N GLU A 282 13.86 30.29 94.39
CA GLU A 282 13.31 30.38 95.76
C GLU A 282 14.43 30.42 96.81
N LYS A 283 15.50 29.63 96.62
CA LYS A 283 16.72 29.72 97.42
C LYS A 283 17.40 31.09 97.28
N VAL A 284 17.57 31.60 96.06
CA VAL A 284 18.20 32.91 95.82
C VAL A 284 17.35 34.06 96.38
N LEU A 285 16.01 33.95 96.34
CA LEU A 285 15.11 34.89 97.01
C LEU A 285 15.29 34.85 98.52
N SER A 286 15.35 33.66 99.13
CA SER A 286 15.60 33.52 100.58
C SER A 286 16.98 34.05 101.01
N GLU A 287 18.02 33.83 100.19
CA GLU A 287 19.36 34.39 100.41
C GLU A 287 19.37 35.93 100.28
N LEU A 288 18.60 36.50 99.34
CA LEU A 288 18.45 37.95 99.14
C LEU A 288 17.57 38.59 100.25
N GLU A 289 16.54 37.92 100.72
CA GLU A 289 15.73 38.33 101.87
C GLU A 289 16.59 38.36 103.14
N ALA A 290 17.41 37.34 103.38
CA ALA A 290 18.36 37.34 104.49
C ALA A 290 19.42 38.46 104.37
N GLU A 291 19.99 38.69 103.18
CA GLU A 291 20.98 39.76 102.98
C GLU A 291 20.36 41.17 103.13
N SER A 292 19.12 41.35 102.68
CA SER A 292 18.41 42.63 102.82
C SER A 292 17.93 42.89 104.25
N LEU A 293 17.53 41.87 105.01
CA LEU A 293 17.30 41.99 106.46
C LEU A 293 18.59 42.40 107.19
N ALA A 294 19.70 41.71 106.93
CA ALA A 294 20.99 42.00 107.56
C ALA A 294 21.51 43.42 107.21
N LYS A 295 21.27 43.90 105.99
CA LYS A 295 21.53 45.30 105.60
C LYS A 295 20.63 46.28 106.36
N ALA A 296 19.34 46.00 106.52
CA ALA A 296 18.41 46.86 107.25
C ALA A 296 18.77 46.97 108.75
N GLU A 297 19.09 45.84 109.39
CA GLU A 297 19.56 45.80 110.78
C GLU A 297 20.87 46.59 110.96
N LYS A 298 21.86 46.38 110.07
CA LYS A 298 23.11 47.14 110.10
C LYS A 298 22.88 48.64 109.96
N THR A 299 22.06 49.07 108.99
CA THR A 299 21.80 50.50 108.76
C THR A 299 21.11 51.14 109.97
N THR A 300 20.28 50.37 110.68
CA THR A 300 19.61 50.82 111.92
C THR A 300 20.58 50.94 113.09
N ALA A 301 21.53 50.00 113.22
CA ALA A 301 22.60 50.07 114.22
C ALA A 301 23.55 51.25 113.97
N ASP A 302 24.01 51.44 112.73
CA ASP A 302 24.90 52.54 112.33
C ASP A 302 24.23 53.92 112.57
N ALA A 303 22.93 54.05 112.27
CA ALA A 303 22.16 55.28 112.56
C ALA A 303 22.01 55.56 114.06
N SER A 304 21.78 54.53 114.89
CA SER A 304 21.67 54.68 116.35
C SER A 304 23.01 55.10 116.99
N ALA A 305 24.14 54.61 116.46
CA ALA A 305 25.46 55.04 116.90
C ALA A 305 25.72 56.52 116.57
N GLN A 306 25.41 56.95 115.35
CA GLN A 306 25.57 58.35 114.92
C GLN A 306 24.73 59.33 115.74
N ALA A 307 23.49 58.95 116.10
CA ALA A 307 22.62 59.75 116.96
C ALA A 307 23.24 59.98 118.36
N THR A 308 23.84 58.96 118.95
CA THR A 308 24.52 59.06 120.26
C THR A 308 25.73 59.99 120.19
N THR A 309 26.56 59.86 119.16
CA THR A 309 27.76 60.71 118.95
C THR A 309 27.38 62.19 118.76
N LEU A 310 26.28 62.48 118.07
CA LEU A 310 25.80 63.86 117.85
C LEU A 310 25.37 64.56 119.14
N VAL A 311 24.77 63.84 120.10
CA VAL A 311 24.35 64.42 121.39
C VAL A 311 25.57 64.79 122.24
N SER A 312 26.52 63.87 122.43
CA SER A 312 27.73 64.15 123.23
C SER A 312 28.58 65.29 122.63
N ALA A 313 28.65 65.38 121.30
CA ALA A 313 29.35 66.47 120.61
C ALA A 313 28.68 67.84 120.78
N ALA A 314 27.37 67.90 121.07
CA ALA A 314 26.69 69.15 121.39
C ALA A 314 26.96 69.61 122.83
N GLU A 315 26.98 68.66 123.78
CA GLU A 315 27.21 68.95 125.21
C GLU A 315 28.65 69.43 125.48
N GLU A 316 29.67 68.81 124.87
CA GLU A 316 31.06 69.30 124.96
C GLU A 316 31.20 70.74 124.42
N LYS A 317 30.46 71.07 123.36
CA LYS A 317 30.56 72.38 122.69
C LYS A 317 29.96 73.50 123.53
N ALA A 318 28.92 73.21 124.31
CA ALA A 318 28.36 74.13 125.30
C ALA A 318 29.27 74.29 126.54
N ALA A 319 29.95 73.22 126.96
CA ALA A 319 30.90 73.26 128.07
C ALA A 319 32.20 74.03 127.74
N ARG A 320 32.57 74.15 126.45
CA ARG A 320 33.70 74.96 125.97
C ARG A 320 33.41 76.47 126.07
N THR A 321 32.28 76.91 125.53
CA THR A 321 31.94 78.35 125.43
C THR A 321 31.70 79.01 126.80
N LEU A 322 31.37 78.24 127.83
CA LEU A 322 31.32 78.72 129.22
C LEU A 322 32.73 78.98 129.79
N ARG A 323 33.68 78.05 129.62
CA ARG A 323 35.08 78.26 130.07
C ARG A 323 35.76 79.44 129.39
N GLU A 324 35.59 79.55 128.08
CA GLU A 324 36.19 80.64 127.27
C GLU A 324 35.66 82.04 127.65
N ALA A 325 34.53 82.13 128.36
CA ALA A 325 33.99 83.37 128.92
C ALA A 325 34.60 83.70 130.30
N GLU A 326 34.78 82.69 131.16
CA GLU A 326 35.36 82.88 132.50
C GLU A 326 36.88 83.13 132.46
N GLU A 327 37.62 82.48 131.55
CA GLU A 327 39.06 82.73 131.39
C GLU A 327 39.37 84.17 130.96
N LYS A 328 38.52 84.78 130.12
CA LYS A 328 38.63 86.21 129.72
C LYS A 328 38.31 87.20 130.86
N ALA A 329 37.54 86.78 131.85
CA ALA A 329 37.32 87.56 133.07
C ALA A 329 38.50 87.47 134.05
N GLN A 330 39.33 86.42 133.97
CA GLN A 330 40.52 86.27 134.81
C GLN A 330 41.76 86.95 134.21
N THR A 331 41.97 86.88 132.88
CA THR A 331 43.09 87.59 132.24
C THR A 331 42.98 89.10 132.37
N THR A 332 41.77 89.66 132.31
CA THR A 332 41.54 91.11 132.52
C THR A 332 41.80 91.60 133.95
N VAL A 333 41.90 90.69 134.93
CA VAL A 333 42.39 91.01 136.29
C VAL A 333 43.92 90.85 136.36
N ALA A 334 44.46 89.75 135.82
CA ALA A 334 45.92 89.50 135.83
C ALA A 334 46.72 90.61 135.09
N GLU A 335 46.21 91.10 133.98
CA GLU A 335 46.81 92.19 133.20
C GLU A 335 46.86 93.55 133.92
N ALA A 336 46.13 93.72 135.03
CA ALA A 336 46.19 94.91 135.88
C ALA A 336 47.36 94.83 136.87
N ASP A 337 47.53 93.69 137.54
CA ASP A 337 48.63 93.45 138.49
C ASP A 337 49.99 93.28 137.80
N GLU A 338 50.03 92.73 136.57
CA GLU A 338 51.26 92.63 135.79
C GLU A 338 51.80 94.01 135.35
N LYS A 339 50.89 94.96 135.07
CA LYS A 339 51.27 96.35 134.75
C LYS A 339 51.78 97.12 135.98
N ALA A 340 51.32 96.76 137.19
CA ALA A 340 51.89 97.29 138.43
C ALA A 340 53.30 96.74 138.72
N THR A 341 53.53 95.44 138.48
CA THR A 341 54.82 94.79 138.76
C THR A 341 55.89 95.04 137.68
N THR A 342 55.52 95.20 136.41
CA THR A 342 56.48 95.62 135.36
C THR A 342 57.02 97.03 135.58
N LEU A 343 56.21 97.95 136.13
CA LEU A 343 56.64 99.33 136.43
C LEU A 343 57.71 99.37 137.55
N VAL A 344 57.70 98.41 138.48
CA VAL A 344 58.78 98.19 139.46
C VAL A 344 60.01 97.57 138.78
N ARG A 345 59.82 96.52 137.98
CA ARG A 345 60.91 95.76 137.34
C ARG A 345 61.72 96.60 136.34
N ASP A 346 61.10 97.51 135.60
CA ASP A 346 61.79 98.36 134.62
C ASP A 346 62.69 99.43 135.29
N ALA A 347 62.39 99.82 136.53
CA ALA A 347 63.27 100.67 137.32
C ALA A 347 64.56 99.94 137.75
N GLU A 348 64.44 98.68 138.17
CA GLU A 348 65.59 97.84 138.54
C GLU A 348 66.45 97.49 137.31
N ALA A 349 65.82 97.10 136.20
CA ALA A 349 66.51 96.69 134.96
C ALA A 349 67.39 97.80 134.37
N ARG A 350 66.93 99.06 134.37
CA ARG A 350 67.73 100.21 133.92
C ARG A 350 68.97 100.46 134.78
N THR A 351 68.89 100.13 136.07
CA THR A 351 70.03 100.26 137.00
C THR A 351 71.08 99.19 136.70
N SER A 352 70.67 97.95 136.40
CA SER A 352 71.59 96.87 136.00
C SER A 352 72.19 97.07 134.59
N ALA A 353 71.45 97.65 133.66
CA ALA A 353 71.94 97.97 132.32
C ALA A 353 73.12 98.95 132.36
N LEU A 354 73.03 100.01 133.19
CA LEU A 354 74.09 101.00 133.38
C LEU A 354 75.40 100.41 133.95
N VAL A 355 75.33 99.31 134.71
CA VAL A 355 76.51 98.60 135.20
C VAL A 355 77.13 97.76 134.08
N ARG A 356 76.31 96.97 133.38
CA ARG A 356 76.78 96.04 132.34
C ARG A 356 77.34 96.75 131.10
N GLU A 357 76.76 97.88 130.70
CA GLU A 357 77.26 98.69 129.58
C GLU A 357 78.65 99.30 129.87
N ALA A 358 78.98 99.52 131.14
CA ALA A 358 80.32 99.97 131.56
C ALA A 358 81.36 98.83 131.46
N GLU A 359 81.00 97.61 131.85
CA GLU A 359 81.86 96.42 131.75
C GLU A 359 82.10 96.00 130.28
N GLU A 360 81.04 95.96 129.46
CA GLU A 360 81.17 95.57 128.04
C GLU A 360 81.94 96.62 127.22
N ARG A 361 81.84 97.93 127.52
CA ARG A 361 82.73 98.95 126.93
C ARG A 361 84.18 98.84 127.39
N SER A 362 84.43 98.41 128.63
CA SER A 362 85.79 98.14 129.11
C SER A 362 86.45 97.02 128.30
N ALA A 363 85.73 95.90 128.07
CA ALA A 363 86.21 94.80 127.24
C ALA A 363 86.39 95.20 125.76
N ALA A 364 85.47 95.99 125.20
CA ALA A 364 85.56 96.48 123.83
C ALA A 364 86.78 97.39 123.60
N ALA A 365 87.14 98.25 124.57
CA ALA A 365 88.30 99.13 124.48
C ALA A 365 89.63 98.34 124.37
N VAL A 366 89.74 97.19 125.03
CA VAL A 366 90.91 96.28 124.91
C VAL A 366 90.93 95.64 123.52
N ALA A 367 89.80 95.07 123.07
CA ALA A 367 89.70 94.43 121.77
C ALA A 367 89.89 95.40 120.57
N GLU A 368 89.59 96.69 120.74
CA GLU A 368 89.86 97.72 119.73
C GLU A 368 91.33 98.20 119.76
N ALA A 369 92.03 98.10 120.90
CA ALA A 369 93.47 98.32 120.97
C ALA A 369 94.24 97.24 120.19
N ASP A 370 93.87 95.96 120.35
CA ASP A 370 94.45 94.85 119.58
C ASP A 370 94.17 94.99 118.07
N ARG A 371 92.96 95.43 117.69
CA ARG A 371 92.67 95.75 116.28
C ARG A 371 93.47 96.95 115.76
N ARG A 372 93.79 97.95 116.58
CA ARG A 372 94.71 99.03 116.19
C ARG A 372 96.15 98.53 116.00
N ALA A 373 96.59 97.50 116.74
CA ALA A 373 97.87 96.85 116.48
C ALA A 373 97.87 96.08 115.15
N ALA A 374 96.81 95.34 114.83
CA ALA A 374 96.68 94.63 113.56
C ALA A 374 96.53 95.55 112.34
N ALA A 375 95.64 96.55 112.41
CA ALA A 375 95.41 97.50 111.31
C ALA A 375 96.62 98.42 111.05
N ALA A 376 97.52 98.60 112.02
CA ALA A 376 98.80 99.26 111.80
C ALA A 376 99.73 98.47 110.87
N ALA A 377 99.60 97.14 110.79
CA ALA A 377 100.34 96.30 109.84
C ALA A 377 99.72 96.33 108.43
N GLU A 378 98.39 96.28 108.30
CA GLU A 378 97.72 96.41 106.99
C GLU A 378 97.96 97.77 106.31
N LYS A 379 98.28 98.80 107.10
CA LYS A 379 98.64 100.14 106.63
C LYS A 379 99.82 100.14 105.64
N GLU A 380 100.67 99.12 105.64
CA GLU A 380 101.80 98.97 104.71
C GLU A 380 101.42 98.24 103.39
N ALA A 381 100.28 97.55 103.35
CA ALA A 381 99.82 96.79 102.20
C ALA A 381 98.94 97.64 101.26
N ALA A 382 97.90 98.30 101.80
CA ALA A 382 96.92 99.02 100.98
C ALA A 382 97.52 100.20 100.18
N LEU A 383 98.57 100.86 100.68
CA LEU A 383 99.30 101.89 99.93
C LEU A 383 100.04 101.37 98.69
N ARG A 384 100.20 100.05 98.50
CA ARG A 384 100.71 99.45 97.25
C ARG A 384 99.62 99.21 96.21
N ALA A 385 98.34 99.13 96.59
CA ALA A 385 97.21 98.88 95.69
C ALA A 385 96.64 100.17 95.03
N ALA A 386 97.22 101.32 95.38
CA ALA A 386 96.80 102.69 95.07
C ALA A 386 96.21 102.98 93.68
N HIS A 387 97.02 103.10 92.62
CA HIS A 387 97.32 101.91 91.84
C HIS A 387 96.56 102.00 90.50
N ASP A 388 95.66 101.05 90.25
CA ASP A 388 95.32 100.66 88.88
C ASP A 388 93.93 101.09 88.38
N ASN A 389 92.89 101.14 89.23
CA ASN A 389 91.49 101.15 88.76
C ASN A 389 90.85 102.55 88.61
N LEU A 390 91.62 103.51 88.08
CA LEU A 390 91.15 104.85 87.69
C LEU A 390 90.59 104.88 86.25
N ALA A 391 90.36 103.71 85.63
CA ALA A 391 90.47 103.56 84.18
C ALA A 391 89.17 103.41 83.37
N THR A 392 88.09 102.84 83.91
CA THR A 392 87.06 102.20 83.05
C THR A 392 85.60 102.57 83.37
N GLN A 393 85.20 103.77 82.95
CA GLN A 393 83.79 104.17 82.78
C GLN A 393 83.21 103.64 81.44
N PHE A 394 81.90 103.77 81.17
CA PHE A 394 81.34 104.85 80.31
C PHE A 394 80.01 104.55 79.55
N HIS A 395 79.64 103.31 79.20
CA HIS A 395 78.66 103.08 78.11
C HIS A 395 77.41 102.20 78.37
N ALA A 396 76.24 102.84 78.16
CA ALA A 396 74.95 102.34 77.65
C ALA A 396 74.18 101.28 78.49
N ALA A 397 72.84 101.26 78.62
CA ALA A 397 71.70 101.88 77.91
C ALA A 397 71.30 101.28 76.54
N GLN A 398 70.03 101.46 76.15
CA GLN A 398 69.36 100.91 74.95
C GLN A 398 69.30 99.35 74.90
N ALA A 399 68.43 98.72 74.10
CA ALA A 399 67.35 99.23 73.24
C ALA A 399 66.05 98.46 73.52
N ALA A 400 64.91 99.16 73.59
CA ALA A 400 63.64 98.55 73.98
C ALA A 400 62.84 98.00 72.78
N VAL A 401 62.35 96.75 72.90
CA VAL A 401 61.01 96.30 72.47
C VAL A 401 60.71 96.18 70.95
N GLU A 402 61.66 96.47 70.05
CA GLU A 402 61.41 96.36 68.60
C GLU A 402 61.37 94.92 68.04
N ALA A 403 60.67 94.72 66.91
CA ALA A 403 60.51 93.47 66.14
C ALA A 403 59.86 92.27 66.90
N ALA A 404 58.58 92.31 67.22
CA ALA A 404 57.44 92.04 66.31
C ALA A 404 57.28 90.57 65.81
N MET A 405 56.08 90.04 66.03
CA MET A 405 55.39 88.99 65.25
C MET A 405 55.97 87.56 65.20
N SER A 406 55.52 86.70 66.12
CA SER A 406 55.11 85.33 65.77
C SER A 406 54.07 84.75 66.77
N VAL A 407 53.21 83.82 66.30
CA VAL A 407 52.29 82.95 67.09
C VAL A 407 51.27 83.71 68.01
N LEU A 408 50.45 83.16 68.94
CA LEU A 408 50.23 81.82 69.55
C LEU A 408 48.78 81.66 70.12
N LYS A 409 48.28 80.41 70.23
CA LYS A 409 47.40 79.85 71.30
C LYS A 409 45.89 80.18 71.44
N PRO A 410 45.14 79.30 72.14
CA PRO A 410 44.19 79.65 73.20
C PRO A 410 44.84 79.63 74.61
N LEU A 411 44.64 80.67 75.41
CA LEU A 411 45.15 80.84 76.79
C LEU A 411 44.04 80.52 77.81
N GLU A 412 44.21 79.97 79.01
CA GLU A 412 45.39 79.74 79.91
C GLU A 412 46.02 81.00 80.54
N ASP A 413 45.63 81.28 81.79
CA ASP A 413 46.19 82.21 82.79
C ASP A 413 46.27 83.72 82.49
N GLY A 414 46.20 84.47 83.60
CA GLY A 414 46.78 85.82 83.78
C GLY A 414 46.08 86.99 83.07
N THR A 415 46.35 88.24 83.45
CA THR A 415 46.89 88.78 84.73
C THR A 415 46.28 90.19 84.87
N ALA A 416 45.96 90.68 86.07
CA ALA A 416 46.82 91.58 86.85
C ALA A 416 47.63 92.58 85.99
N GLU A 417 47.30 93.87 86.12
CA GLU A 417 48.10 95.02 85.63
C GLU A 417 48.28 95.06 84.07
N ASP A 418 48.73 96.12 83.42
CA ASP A 418 49.49 97.31 83.87
C ASP A 418 48.80 98.67 83.57
N ASP A 419 49.32 99.73 84.22
CA ASP A 419 49.27 101.12 83.71
C ASP A 419 49.96 101.21 82.32
N ASP A 420 49.66 102.14 81.42
CA ASP A 420 49.20 103.53 81.63
C ASP A 420 48.12 104.02 80.61
N PRO A 421 48.41 104.24 79.30
CA PRO A 421 47.82 105.41 78.62
C PRO A 421 46.41 105.21 78.00
N ALA A 422 45.41 106.01 78.42
CA ALA A 422 43.96 105.83 78.11
C ALA A 422 43.32 106.98 77.26
N PRO A 423 42.34 106.73 76.33
CA PRO A 423 40.88 106.92 76.63
C PRO A 423 39.77 106.24 75.73
N SER A 424 38.55 105.97 76.25
CA SER A 424 37.21 105.73 75.55
C SER A 424 37.00 104.47 74.63
N GLY A 425 35.81 104.03 74.15
CA GLY A 425 34.34 104.34 74.31
C GLY A 425 33.56 104.46 72.95
N ALA A 426 32.26 104.13 72.72
CA ALA A 426 31.15 103.39 73.40
C ALA A 426 29.89 103.15 72.44
N ASP A 427 28.84 102.44 72.90
CA ASP A 427 27.41 102.32 72.39
C ASP A 427 27.04 101.69 70.99
N ALA A 428 25.81 101.18 70.67
CA ALA A 428 24.67 100.57 71.42
C ALA A 428 23.51 100.00 70.51
N ALA A 429 22.71 99.01 71.01
CA ALA A 429 21.26 98.65 70.81
C ALA A 429 20.48 98.72 69.44
N ALA A 430 19.31 98.07 69.18
CA ALA A 430 18.67 96.79 69.62
C ALA A 430 17.31 96.44 68.87
N ASN A 431 16.97 95.13 68.76
CA ASN A 431 15.63 94.45 68.81
C ASN A 431 14.66 94.23 67.58
N ALA A 432 13.94 93.07 67.63
CA ALA A 432 12.57 92.71 67.14
C ALA A 432 12.21 92.15 65.72
N ALA A 433 12.12 90.80 65.62
CA ALA A 433 11.05 89.90 65.07
C ALA A 433 10.40 89.98 63.64
N GLY A 434 10.13 88.81 62.99
CA GLY A 434 9.03 88.68 61.99
C GLY A 434 9.03 87.55 60.91
N SER A 435 8.49 86.35 61.22
CA SER A 435 7.75 85.33 60.40
C SER A 435 7.90 85.10 58.86
N ASN A 436 7.96 83.81 58.47
CA ASN A 436 7.55 83.12 57.21
C ASN A 436 7.99 83.61 55.81
N GLY A 437 8.06 82.67 54.85
CA GLY A 437 8.50 82.93 53.47
C GLY A 437 7.54 82.44 52.37
N SER A 438 7.81 82.90 51.14
CA SER A 438 7.31 82.36 49.86
C SER A 438 8.36 82.66 48.77
N GLY A 439 8.20 82.09 47.57
CA GLY A 439 9.21 82.12 46.50
C GLY A 439 8.97 83.16 45.38
N ALA A 440 9.55 82.85 44.21
CA ALA A 440 9.74 83.71 43.03
C ALA A 440 10.79 84.82 43.19
N GLY A 441 11.45 85.19 42.08
CA GLY A 441 12.51 86.20 42.05
C GLY A 441 12.68 86.81 40.66
N GLY A 442 13.36 87.96 40.57
CA GLY A 442 13.56 88.71 39.33
C GLY A 442 13.79 90.21 39.56
N GLU A 443 15.04 90.57 39.88
CA GLU A 443 15.77 91.84 39.60
C GLU A 443 15.20 93.24 39.96
N GLU A 444 15.98 93.95 40.81
CA GLU A 444 16.34 95.41 40.79
C GLU A 444 15.28 96.57 40.83
N LYS A 445 15.30 97.32 41.96
CA LYS A 445 15.30 98.82 42.10
C LYS A 445 14.12 99.69 41.55
N THR A 446 13.71 100.85 42.12
CA THR A 446 14.24 101.72 43.21
C THR A 446 13.14 102.59 43.87
N GLU A 447 13.32 102.92 45.17
CA GLU A 447 12.99 104.17 45.92
C GLU A 447 11.57 104.78 46.19
N GLN A 448 11.42 105.21 47.47
CA GLN A 448 10.72 106.39 48.07
C GLN A 448 9.17 106.57 48.12
N LEU A 449 8.61 106.38 49.35
CA LEU A 449 7.95 107.38 50.27
C LEU A 449 6.77 108.31 49.79
N PRO A 450 5.95 108.97 50.68
CA PRO A 450 5.70 108.81 52.14
C PRO A 450 4.22 108.98 52.68
N LYS A 451 3.87 108.32 53.81
CA LYS A 451 3.04 108.86 54.95
C LYS A 451 1.54 109.25 54.70
N PRO A 452 0.74 109.75 55.72
CA PRO A 452 0.73 109.56 57.20
C PRO A 452 -0.70 109.36 57.84
N ARG A 453 -0.78 109.43 59.20
CA ARG A 453 -1.92 109.89 60.09
C ARG A 453 -2.94 108.85 60.61
N GLN A 454 -3.54 108.99 61.81
CA GLN A 454 -3.16 109.74 63.04
C GLN A 454 -3.99 109.26 64.25
N ASN A 455 -3.35 108.96 65.38
CA ASN A 455 -3.50 109.63 66.69
C ASN A 455 -2.59 108.98 67.74
#